data_AF-X0VG04-F1
#
_entry.id   AF-X0VG04-F1
#
_cell.length_a   1.000
_cell.length_b   1.000
_cell.length_c   1.000
_cell.angle_alpha   90.00
_cell.angle_beta   90.00
_cell.angle_gamma   90.00
#
_symmetry.space_group_name_H-M   'P 1'
#
loop_
_entity.id
_entity.type
_entity.pdbx_description
1 polymer ?
#
loop_
_entity_poly.entity_id
_entity_poly.type
_entity_poly.pdbx_seq_one_letter_code
_entity_poly.pdbx_strand_id
1 'polypeptide(L)'
;MDGNNQHWLRAEEGFQRQATVGKTLGYCEDTACDGFLMGAFMWLHHGEFTCCKCQGTQGFLVSERGIRSGPEHAIYGEVRIEFNYDPTQKKYCEIAILRDDSLGNRIRTYTFQSPMIRTAQRAFKMATGLLATLNDGIELALEDDTEIP
;
A
#
# COMPACT_ATOMS: atom_id res chain seq x y z
N MET A 1 1.06 0.83 -38.32
CA MET A 1 -0.29 0.73 -37.74
C MET A 1 -0.10 0.93 -36.27
N ASP A 2 -0.21 2.19 -35.86
CA ASP A 2 -0.04 2.63 -34.48
C ASP A 2 -1.36 2.42 -33.75
N GLY A 3 -1.37 1.56 -32.75
CA GLY A 3 -2.56 1.25 -32.00
C GLY A 3 -2.28 0.35 -30.81
N ASN A 4 -2.26 0.97 -29.63
CA ASN A 4 -2.64 0.37 -28.35
C ASN A 4 -1.60 -0.33 -27.46
N ASN A 5 -0.33 0.04 -27.55
CA ASN A 5 0.69 -0.27 -26.53
C ASN A 5 0.56 0.56 -25.22
N GLN A 6 -0.66 0.89 -24.77
CA GLN A 6 -0.91 1.77 -23.61
C GLN A 6 -1.59 1.09 -22.42
N HIS A 7 -1.93 -0.21 -22.51
CA HIS A 7 -2.71 -0.87 -21.46
C HIS A 7 -1.88 -1.38 -20.27
N TRP A 8 -0.65 -1.87 -20.50
CA TRP A 8 0.32 -2.20 -19.43
C TRP A 8 0.71 -0.97 -18.60
N LEU A 9 0.87 0.18 -19.26
CA LEU A 9 1.06 1.46 -18.59
C LEU A 9 -0.13 1.76 -17.68
N ARG A 10 -1.36 1.37 -18.02
CA ARG A 10 -2.57 1.62 -17.21
C ARG A 10 -2.75 0.68 -16.01
N ALA A 11 -2.27 -0.56 -16.08
CA ALA A 11 -2.26 -1.47 -14.93
C ALA A 11 -1.17 -1.05 -13.94
N GLU A 12 0.05 -0.77 -14.42
CA GLU A 12 1.08 -0.13 -13.61
C GLU A 12 0.66 1.24 -13.09
N GLU A 13 0.00 2.09 -13.89
CA GLU A 13 -0.56 3.38 -13.44
C GLU A 13 -1.72 3.18 -12.47
N GLY A 14 -2.53 2.12 -12.61
CA GLY A 14 -3.60 1.76 -11.68
C GLY A 14 -3.04 1.33 -10.33
N PHE A 15 -1.95 0.56 -10.34
CA PHE A 15 -1.20 0.18 -9.15
C PHE A 15 -0.34 1.30 -8.59
N GLN A 16 0.24 2.17 -9.42
CA GLN A 16 0.90 3.38 -8.99
C GLN A 16 -0.14 4.30 -8.36
N ARG A 17 -1.34 4.46 -8.93
CA ARG A 17 -2.46 5.17 -8.31
C ARG A 17 -2.87 4.56 -6.97
N GLN A 18 -2.86 3.24 -6.79
CA GLN A 18 -3.06 2.62 -5.46
C GLN A 18 -1.86 2.79 -4.51
N ALA A 19 -0.62 2.77 -5.02
CA ALA A 19 0.61 2.96 -4.26
C ALA A 19 0.91 4.43 -3.94
N THR A 20 0.24 5.38 -4.61
CA THR A 20 0.42 6.83 -4.51
C THR A 20 -0.90 7.60 -4.38
N VAL A 21 -1.96 7.01 -3.82
CA VAL A 21 -2.92 7.88 -3.16
C VAL A 21 -2.19 8.36 -1.92
N GLY A 22 -1.82 9.65 -1.86
CA GLY A 22 -1.13 10.29 -0.74
C GLY A 22 -1.93 10.30 0.56
N LYS A 23 -2.41 9.13 0.99
CA LYS A 23 -3.08 8.85 2.24
C LYS A 23 -1.99 8.76 3.29
N THR A 24 -1.97 9.80 4.08
CA THR A 24 -0.97 9.99 5.11
C THR A 24 -1.69 10.24 6.42
N LEU A 25 -1.20 9.65 7.49
CA LEU A 25 -1.58 10.06 8.84
C LEU A 25 -0.52 11.02 9.37
N GLY A 26 -0.97 12.20 9.80
CA GLY A 26 -0.15 13.16 10.53
C GLY A 26 -0.28 12.96 12.03
N TYR A 27 0.82 13.01 12.75
CA TYR A 27 0.87 12.89 14.20
C TYR A 27 1.52 14.12 14.79
N CYS A 28 0.80 14.82 15.68
CA CYS A 28 1.34 15.96 16.41
C CYS A 28 2.21 15.48 17.57
N GLU A 29 3.37 16.08 17.75
CA GLU A 29 4.32 15.78 18.83
C GLU A 29 4.33 16.85 19.93
N ASP A 30 3.47 17.87 19.84
CA ASP A 30 3.26 18.83 20.92
C ASP A 30 2.41 18.18 22.03
N THR A 31 3.03 17.93 23.18
CA THR A 31 2.38 17.29 24.34
C THR A 31 1.29 18.15 24.98
N ALA A 32 1.27 19.46 24.72
CA ALA A 32 0.21 20.35 25.18
C ALA A 32 -0.98 20.38 24.20
N CYS A 33 -0.86 19.77 23.03
CA CYS A 33 -1.92 19.72 22.03
C CYS A 33 -2.90 18.58 22.33
N ASP A 34 -4.20 18.86 22.27
CA ASP A 34 -5.27 17.85 22.35
C ASP A 34 -5.16 16.75 21.26
N GLY A 35 -4.43 17.03 20.17
CA GLY A 35 -4.17 16.10 19.07
C GLY A 35 -2.89 15.28 19.22
N PHE A 36 -2.22 15.31 20.37
CA PHE A 36 -0.96 14.60 20.61
C PHE A 36 -1.06 13.11 20.23
N LEU A 37 -0.29 12.71 19.21
CA LEU A 37 -0.20 11.35 18.67
C LEU A 37 -1.53 10.63 18.30
N MET A 38 -2.66 11.33 18.18
CA MET A 38 -3.94 10.70 17.86
C MET A 38 -4.04 10.20 16.40
N GLY A 39 -3.23 10.77 15.51
CA GLY A 39 -3.29 10.51 14.08
C GLY A 39 -4.45 11.24 13.41
N ALA A 40 -4.14 12.17 12.52
CA ALA A 40 -5.10 12.89 11.70
C ALA A 40 -4.93 12.47 10.25
N PHE A 41 -6.03 12.19 9.56
CA PHE A 41 -5.99 11.90 8.14
C PHE A 41 -5.65 13.15 7.34
N MET A 42 -4.64 13.04 6.48
CA MET A 42 -4.18 14.12 5.63
C MET A 42 -4.32 13.66 4.17
N TRP A 43 -5.26 14.29 3.46
CA TRP A 43 -5.55 14.00 2.06
C TRP A 43 -4.71 14.90 1.16
N LEU A 44 -4.01 14.32 0.18
CA LEU A 44 -3.22 15.05 -0.81
C LEU A 44 -2.26 16.08 -0.17
N HIS A 45 -1.71 15.71 0.99
CA HIS A 45 -0.82 16.61 1.71
C HIS A 45 0.56 16.62 1.06
N HIS A 46 0.96 17.78 0.55
CA HIS A 46 2.27 18.03 -0.02
C HIS A 46 2.97 19.09 0.83
N GLY A 47 3.98 18.70 1.60
CA GLY A 47 4.75 19.62 2.45
C GLY A 47 5.06 19.09 3.84
N GLU A 48 5.47 19.99 4.72
CA GLU A 48 5.74 19.72 6.13
C GLU A 48 4.44 19.52 6.92
N PHE A 49 4.50 18.69 7.96
CA PHE A 49 3.35 18.46 8.83
C PHE A 49 2.86 19.78 9.45
N THR A 50 1.54 19.99 9.46
CA THR A 50 0.88 21.04 10.23
C THR A 50 -0.30 20.44 10.99
N CYS A 51 -0.30 20.61 12.31
CA CYS A 51 -1.35 20.08 13.17
C CYS A 51 -2.67 20.86 12.97
N CYS A 52 -3.75 20.17 12.64
CA CYS A 52 -5.07 20.81 12.49
C CYS A 52 -5.67 21.34 13.80
N LYS A 53 -5.10 20.97 14.96
CA LYS A 53 -5.56 21.39 16.30
C LYS A 53 -4.79 22.61 16.81
N CYS A 54 -3.47 22.49 16.98
CA CYS A 54 -2.66 23.59 17.52
C CYS A 54 -2.02 24.49 16.45
N GLN A 55 -2.16 24.16 15.15
CA GLN A 55 -1.49 24.84 14.03
C GLN A 55 0.05 24.80 14.08
N GLY A 56 0.63 24.05 15.03
CA GLY A 56 2.07 23.83 15.13
C GLY A 56 2.59 22.89 14.05
N THR A 57 3.88 23.04 13.74
CA THR A 57 4.61 22.20 12.77
C THR A 57 5.37 21.05 13.43
N GLN A 58 5.31 20.93 14.75
CA GLN A 58 5.93 19.84 15.50
C GLN A 58 5.15 18.54 15.32
N GLY A 59 5.67 17.65 14.49
CA GLY A 59 5.08 16.34 14.24
C GLY A 59 5.66 15.66 13.01
N PHE A 60 5.00 14.60 12.57
CA PHE A 60 5.46 13.79 11.46
C PHE A 60 4.32 13.17 10.65
N LEU A 61 4.66 12.75 9.44
CA LEU A 61 3.77 12.14 8.46
C LEU A 61 4.12 10.67 8.28
N VAL A 62 3.12 9.81 8.20
CA VAL A 62 3.27 8.40 7.89
C VAL A 62 2.35 8.06 6.73
N SER A 63 2.94 7.79 5.57
CA SER A 63 2.20 7.47 4.34
C SER A 63 2.03 5.97 4.19
N GLU A 64 0.95 5.57 3.52
CA GLU A 64 0.87 4.19 2.99
C GLU A 64 2.02 3.93 2.01
N ARG A 65 2.53 2.69 2.01
CA ARG A 65 3.63 2.29 1.11
C ARG A 65 3.44 0.86 0.63
N GLY A 66 3.57 0.65 -0.68
CA GLY A 66 3.63 -0.66 -1.31
C GLY A 66 5.07 -1.01 -1.71
N ILE A 67 5.51 -2.23 -1.38
CA ILE A 67 6.85 -2.75 -1.71
C ILE A 67 6.67 -4.08 -2.43
N ARG A 68 7.28 -4.20 -3.62
CA ARG A 68 7.28 -5.43 -4.42
C ARG A 68 8.61 -6.15 -4.25
N SER A 69 8.58 -7.47 -4.09
CA SER A 69 9.78 -8.31 -4.04
C SER A 69 9.54 -9.65 -4.73
N GLY A 70 10.64 -10.25 -5.23
CA GLY A 70 10.60 -11.49 -6.00
C GLY A 70 10.83 -11.29 -7.51
N PRO A 71 10.72 -12.35 -8.32
CA PRO A 71 11.06 -12.34 -9.74
C PRO A 71 10.15 -11.42 -10.57
N GLU A 72 10.70 -10.69 -11.55
CA GLU A 72 9.98 -9.65 -12.30
C GLU A 72 8.81 -10.14 -13.18
N HIS A 73 8.68 -11.45 -13.38
CA HIS A 73 7.61 -12.05 -14.18
C HIS A 73 6.91 -13.23 -13.48
N ALA A 74 7.00 -13.31 -12.16
CA ALA A 74 6.22 -14.29 -11.40
C ALA A 74 4.85 -13.72 -11.00
N ILE A 75 3.87 -14.62 -10.85
CA ILE A 75 2.56 -14.32 -10.26
C ILE A 75 2.70 -13.89 -8.80
N TYR A 76 1.79 -13.04 -8.32
CA TYR A 76 1.73 -12.75 -6.89
C TYR A 76 1.07 -13.93 -6.19
N GLY A 77 1.85 -14.59 -5.33
CA GLY A 77 1.36 -15.69 -4.49
C GLY A 77 1.31 -15.31 -3.01
N GLU A 78 1.80 -14.12 -2.64
CA GLU A 78 1.84 -13.67 -1.26
C GLU A 78 1.60 -12.16 -1.14
N VAL A 79 0.72 -11.79 -0.21
CA VAL A 79 0.49 -10.41 0.21
C VAL A 79 0.71 -10.30 1.71
N ARG A 80 1.58 -9.38 2.12
CA ARG A 80 1.83 -9.01 3.51
C ARG A 80 1.25 -7.63 3.79
N ILE A 81 0.55 -7.46 4.90
CA ILE A 81 0.06 -6.16 5.35
C ILE A 81 0.71 -5.86 6.69
N GLU A 82 1.56 -4.84 6.78
CA GLU A 82 2.03 -4.29 8.04
C GLU A 82 1.04 -3.23 8.53
N PHE A 83 0.52 -3.42 9.73
CA PHE A 83 -0.57 -2.61 10.28
C PHE A 83 -0.39 -2.34 11.78
N ASN A 84 -1.36 -1.64 12.36
CA ASN A 84 -1.36 -1.23 13.76
C ASN A 84 -0.12 -0.38 14.11
N TYR A 85 0.01 0.77 13.46
CA TYR A 85 1.15 1.67 13.64
C TYR A 85 1.13 2.33 15.02
N ASP A 86 2.19 2.14 15.81
CA ASP A 86 2.44 2.83 17.07
C ASP A 86 3.19 4.15 16.82
N PRO A 87 2.55 5.31 17.00
CA PRO A 87 3.18 6.60 16.77
C PRO A 87 4.20 6.99 17.84
N THR A 88 4.17 6.37 19.02
CA THR A 88 5.18 6.64 20.08
C THR A 88 6.52 6.02 19.73
N GLN A 89 6.50 4.82 19.14
CA GLN A 89 7.68 4.06 18.74
C GLN A 89 8.00 4.18 17.25
N LYS A 90 7.12 4.85 16.50
CA LYS A 90 7.19 5.06 15.05
C LYS A 90 7.33 3.76 14.25
N LYS A 91 6.62 2.69 14.66
CA LYS A 91 6.72 1.36 14.06
C LYS A 91 5.36 0.69 13.86
N TYR A 92 5.28 -0.19 12.86
CA TYR A 92 4.15 -1.12 12.74
C TYR A 92 4.31 -2.26 13.74
N CYS A 93 3.22 -2.63 14.41
CA CYS A 93 3.27 -3.64 15.47
C CYS A 93 2.84 -5.04 15.00
N GLU A 94 2.11 -5.16 13.89
CA GLU A 94 1.53 -6.42 13.43
C GLU A 94 1.69 -6.63 11.92
N ILE A 95 1.72 -7.90 11.49
CA ILE A 95 1.80 -8.29 10.08
C ILE A 95 0.75 -9.37 9.80
N ALA A 96 -0.13 -9.13 8.84
CA ALA A 96 -1.03 -10.15 8.28
C ALA A 96 -0.42 -10.69 6.99
N ILE A 97 -0.41 -12.02 6.84
CA ILE A 97 0.17 -12.68 5.66
C ILE A 97 -0.89 -13.55 5.01
N LEU A 98 -1.19 -13.27 3.75
CA LEU A 98 -1.98 -14.13 2.87
C LEU A 98 -1.03 -14.75 1.86
N ARG A 99 -0.97 -16.08 1.80
CA ARG A 99 -0.13 -16.83 0.87
C ARG A 99 -0.94 -17.96 0.25
N ASP A 100 -0.72 -18.21 -1.04
CA ASP A 100 -1.17 -19.41 -1.72
C ASP A 100 -0.02 -20.43 -1.80
N ASP A 101 -0.07 -21.43 -0.91
CA ASP A 101 0.97 -22.47 -0.82
C ASP A 101 0.97 -23.42 -2.03
N SER A 102 -0.08 -23.43 -2.85
CA SER A 102 -0.15 -24.30 -4.04
C SER A 102 0.82 -23.86 -5.15
N LEU A 103 1.23 -22.59 -5.15
CA LEU A 103 2.10 -21.98 -6.15
C LEU A 103 3.59 -22.22 -5.91
N GLY A 104 3.95 -22.87 -4.81
CA GLY A 104 5.34 -23.15 -4.42
C GLY A 104 6.16 -21.89 -4.12
N ASN A 105 7.50 -22.01 -4.21
CA ASN A 105 8.42 -21.00 -3.68
C ASN A 105 8.86 -19.92 -4.69
N ARG A 106 8.38 -19.97 -5.94
CA ARG A 106 8.81 -19.04 -7.03
C ARG A 106 7.77 -17.97 -7.31
N ILE A 107 7.21 -17.40 -6.25
CA ILE A 107 6.15 -16.39 -6.32
C ILE A 107 6.69 -14.99 -6.02
N ARG A 108 5.96 -13.97 -6.47
CA ARG A 108 6.16 -12.60 -5.97
C ARG A 108 5.42 -12.37 -4.67
N THR A 109 6.00 -11.48 -3.87
CA THR A 109 5.40 -10.95 -2.65
C THR A 109 5.12 -9.46 -2.82
N TYR A 110 3.94 -9.04 -2.36
CA TYR A 110 3.62 -7.63 -2.19
C TYR A 110 3.46 -7.30 -0.70
N THR A 111 4.25 -6.36 -0.20
CA THR A 111 4.12 -5.86 1.18
C THR A 111 3.47 -4.49 1.16
N PHE A 112 2.36 -4.33 1.86
CA PHE A 112 1.65 -3.08 2.04
C PHE A 112 1.74 -2.60 3.49
N GLN A 113 2.27 -1.40 3.70
CA GLN A 113 2.36 -0.76 5.00
C GLN A 113 1.25 0.29 5.10
N SER A 114 0.35 0.18 6.07
CA SER A 114 -0.75 1.14 6.24
C SER A 114 -0.98 1.52 7.70
N PRO A 115 -0.78 2.79 8.08
CA PRO A 115 -1.02 3.24 9.46
C PRO A 115 -2.52 3.40 9.76
N MET A 116 -3.38 3.28 8.75
CA MET A 116 -4.85 3.38 8.87
C MET A 116 -5.52 2.06 9.22
N ILE A 117 -4.82 0.94 9.12
CA ILE A 117 -5.35 -0.38 9.46
C ILE A 117 -4.99 -0.68 10.91
N ARG A 118 -6.00 -0.95 11.74
CA ARG A 118 -5.86 -1.21 13.18
C ARG A 118 -6.22 -2.63 13.59
N THR A 119 -6.76 -3.44 12.67
CA THR A 119 -7.26 -4.77 13.00
C THR A 119 -6.83 -5.80 11.96
N ALA A 120 -6.54 -7.02 12.43
CA ALA A 120 -6.19 -8.14 11.58
C ALA A 120 -7.30 -8.46 10.56
N GLN A 121 -8.57 -8.40 10.96
CA GLN A 121 -9.70 -8.67 10.05
C GLN A 121 -9.70 -7.72 8.83
N ARG A 122 -9.42 -6.43 9.04
CA ARG A 122 -9.33 -5.45 7.95
C ARG A 122 -8.09 -5.67 7.11
N ALA A 123 -6.96 -6.03 7.74
CA ALA A 123 -5.74 -6.39 7.04
C ALA A 123 -5.94 -7.59 6.09
N PHE A 124 -6.56 -8.68 6.55
CA PHE A 124 -6.83 -9.86 5.71
C PHE A 124 -7.81 -9.58 4.56
N LYS A 125 -8.88 -8.81 4.81
CA LYS A 125 -9.79 -8.38 3.73
C LYS A 125 -9.05 -7.58 2.66
N MET A 126 -8.16 -6.68 3.08
CA MET A 126 -7.35 -5.91 2.15
C MET A 126 -6.32 -6.78 1.42
N ALA A 127 -5.65 -7.71 2.11
CA ALA A 127 -4.71 -8.64 1.50
C ALA A 127 -5.38 -9.48 0.40
N THR A 128 -6.60 -9.95 0.65
CA THR A 128 -7.38 -10.73 -0.32
C THR A 128 -7.73 -9.90 -1.56
N GLY A 129 -8.23 -8.68 -1.35
CA GLY A 129 -8.55 -7.79 -2.47
C GLY A 129 -7.31 -7.36 -3.28
N LEU A 130 -6.19 -7.10 -2.60
CA LEU A 130 -4.93 -6.78 -3.26
C LEU A 130 -4.42 -7.96 -4.09
N LEU A 131 -4.43 -9.17 -3.54
CA LEU A 131 -3.98 -10.37 -4.27
C LEU A 131 -4.80 -10.60 -5.54
N ALA A 132 -6.13 -10.50 -5.45
CA ALA A 132 -7.03 -10.61 -6.60
C ALA A 132 -6.69 -9.53 -7.64
N THR A 133 -6.63 -8.25 -7.22
CA THR A 133 -6.32 -7.14 -8.14
C THR A 133 -4.96 -7.33 -8.82
N LEU A 134 -3.93 -7.71 -8.04
CA LEU A 134 -2.57 -7.93 -8.51
C LEU A 134 -2.49 -9.03 -9.57
N ASN A 135 -3.29 -10.08 -9.43
CA ASN A 135 -3.32 -11.18 -10.39
C ASN A 135 -4.27 -10.91 -11.57
N ASP A 136 -5.39 -10.21 -11.39
CA ASP A 136 -6.24 -9.73 -12.50
C ASP A 136 -5.43 -8.84 -13.46
N GLY A 137 -4.55 -7.99 -12.91
CA GLY A 137 -3.62 -7.18 -13.70
C GLY A 137 -2.53 -7.98 -14.43
N ILE A 138 -2.26 -9.22 -14.01
CA ILE A 138 -1.32 -10.14 -14.66
C ILE A 138 -2.03 -11.00 -15.72
N GLU A 139 -3.24 -11.50 -15.45
CA GLU A 139 -4.03 -12.27 -16.44
C GLU A 139 -4.29 -11.44 -17.70
N LEU A 140 -4.65 -10.15 -17.53
CA LEU A 140 -4.81 -9.22 -18.65
C LEU A 140 -3.50 -8.93 -19.40
N ALA A 141 -2.34 -9.09 -18.76
CA ALA A 141 -1.04 -8.90 -19.41
C ALA A 141 -0.55 -10.17 -20.13
N LEU A 142 -1.01 -11.36 -19.70
CA LEU A 142 -0.65 -12.65 -20.30
C LEU A 142 -1.58 -13.05 -21.46
N GLU A 143 -2.84 -12.57 -21.49
CA GLU A 143 -3.75 -12.80 -22.61
C GLU A 143 -3.29 -12.06 -23.89
N ASP A 144 -2.72 -10.86 -23.77
CA ASP A 144 -2.20 -10.09 -24.91
C ASP A 144 -0.88 -10.63 -25.50
N ASP A 145 -0.10 -11.41 -24.74
CA ASP A 145 1.14 -12.07 -25.23
C ASP A 145 0.84 -13.31 -26.11
N THR A 146 -0.44 -13.68 -26.29
CA THR A 146 -0.86 -14.82 -27.12
C THR A 146 -1.31 -14.49 -28.54
N GLU A 147 -1.22 -13.23 -29.00
CA GLU A 147 -1.30 -12.92 -30.44
C GLU A 147 0.03 -13.23 -31.15
N ILE A 148 0.21 -14.52 -31.48
CA ILE A 148 1.25 -15.03 -32.38
C ILE A 148 0.90 -14.67 -33.83
N PRO A 149 1.87 -14.16 -34.61
CA PRO A 149 2.25 -14.84 -35.85
C PRO A 149 3.65 -15.48 -35.75
#